data_AF-A0A813IJC1-F1
#
_entry.id   AF-A0A813IJC1-F1
#
_cell.length_a   1.000
_cell.length_b   1.000
_cell.length_c   1.000
_cell.angle_alpha   90.00
_cell.angle_beta   90.00
_cell.angle_gamma   90.00
#
_symmetry.space_group_name_H-M   'P 1'
#
loop_
_entity.id
_entity.type
_entity.pdbx_description
1 polymer ?
#
loop_
_entity_poly.entity_id
_entity_poly.type
_entity_poly.pdbx_seq_one_letter_code
_entity_poly.pdbx_strand_id
1 'polypeptide(L)'
;MPTCYDNSESLQELCQVPKWKAVERWVPLLILHGELDTVIPPYHGHSLLEEARHLGHPMAEAHFSETATHNRWNMVSDIVTPMLSFLCKHVEGWQDAQDSCE
;
A
#
# COMPACT_ATOMS: atom_id res chain seq x y z
N MET A 1 -20.99 12.94 10.86
CA MET A 1 -19.51 12.94 10.90
C MET A 1 -19.04 13.14 9.48
N PRO A 2 -18.25 14.16 9.13
CA PRO A 2 -17.77 14.33 7.76
C PRO A 2 -16.76 13.21 7.45
N THR A 3 -17.10 12.34 6.51
CA THR A 3 -16.27 11.25 5.97
C THR A 3 -15.26 11.86 5.00
N CYS A 4 -14.13 12.38 5.49
CA CYS A 4 -13.22 13.14 4.63
C CYS A 4 -12.17 12.31 3.86
N TYR A 5 -12.03 11.00 4.08
CA TYR A 5 -11.12 10.18 3.28
C TYR A 5 -11.66 8.75 3.15
N ASP A 6 -12.50 8.54 2.13
CA ASP A 6 -12.93 7.20 1.73
C ASP A 6 -12.11 6.74 0.52
N ASN A 7 -11.00 6.03 0.80
CA ASN A 7 -10.15 5.46 -0.24
C ASN A 7 -10.73 4.16 -0.82
N SER A 8 -11.95 3.75 -0.42
CA SER A 8 -12.56 2.50 -0.88
C SER A 8 -12.84 2.52 -2.37
N GLU A 9 -13.20 3.67 -2.95
CA GLU A 9 -13.41 3.80 -4.40
C GLU A 9 -12.10 3.56 -5.17
N SER A 10 -11.01 4.20 -4.76
CA SER A 10 -9.69 3.98 -5.36
C SER A 10 -9.20 2.54 -5.17
N LEU A 11 -9.46 1.94 -4.02
CA LEU A 11 -9.15 0.54 -3.78
C LEU A 11 -9.94 -0.37 -4.73
N GLN A 12 -11.24 -0.12 -4.89
CA GLN A 12 -12.08 -0.88 -5.83
C GLN A 12 -11.59 -0.74 -7.27
N GLU A 13 -11.15 0.43 -7.71
CA GLU A 13 -10.57 0.61 -9.04
C GLU A 13 -9.27 -0.20 -9.21
N LEU A 14 -8.40 -0.18 -8.21
CA LEU A 14 -7.12 -0.90 -8.23
C LEU A 14 -7.29 -2.41 -8.11
N CYS A 15 -8.33 -2.85 -7.40
CA CYS A 15 -8.72 -4.26 -7.27
C CYS A 15 -9.59 -4.77 -8.42
N GLN A 16 -10.07 -3.91 -9.32
CA GLN A 16 -10.82 -4.35 -10.49
C GLN A 16 -9.87 -4.69 -11.64
N VAL A 17 -9.79 -5.98 -11.98
CA VAL A 17 -9.19 -6.41 -13.25
C VAL A 17 -10.04 -5.82 -14.38
N PRO A 18 -9.47 -5.02 -15.30
CA PRO A 18 -10.24 -4.47 -16.40
C PRO A 18 -10.77 -5.63 -17.26
N LYS A 19 -12.09 -5.78 -17.34
CA LYS A 19 -12.81 -6.88 -18.02
C LYS A 19 -12.39 -7.12 -19.49
N TRP A 20 -11.66 -6.17 -20.08
CA TRP A 20 -11.23 -6.17 -21.49
C TRP A 20 -9.80 -6.69 -21.71
N LYS A 21 -9.05 -7.05 -20.65
CA LYS A 21 -7.74 -7.71 -20.79
C LYS A 21 -7.83 -9.14 -20.27
N ALA A 22 -7.58 -10.11 -21.13
CA ALA A 22 -7.46 -11.54 -20.83
C ALA A 22 -6.24 -11.90 -19.93
N VAL A 23 -5.65 -10.92 -19.25
CA VAL A 23 -4.54 -11.08 -18.34
C VAL A 23 -4.94 -10.38 -17.05
N GLU A 24 -5.14 -11.16 -15.98
CA GLU A 24 -5.31 -10.67 -14.61
C GLU A 24 -4.02 -9.96 -14.16
N ARG A 25 -3.80 -8.73 -14.63
CA ARG A 25 -2.70 -7.89 -14.15
C ARG A 25 -3.22 -7.02 -13.01
N TRP A 26 -3.19 -7.60 -11.83
CA TRP A 26 -3.31 -6.86 -10.58
C TRP A 26 -2.16 -5.83 -10.49
N VAL A 27 -2.47 -4.61 -10.10
CA VAL A 27 -1.46 -3.59 -9.79
C VAL A 27 -1.01 -3.84 -8.36
N PRO A 28 0.27 -4.15 -8.09
CA PRO A 28 0.73 -4.33 -6.71
C PRO A 28 0.39 -3.12 -5.84
N LEU A 29 -0.06 -3.35 -4.60
CA LEU A 29 -0.47 -2.29 -3.67
C LEU A 29 0.31 -2.36 -2.35
N LEU A 30 0.83 -1.22 -1.91
CA LEU A 30 1.44 -1.03 -0.59
C LEU A 30 0.64 0.00 0.20
N ILE A 31 0.16 -0.39 1.37
CA ILE A 31 -0.52 0.48 2.34
C ILE A 31 0.49 0.83 3.44
N LEU A 32 0.78 2.12 3.63
CA LEU A 32 1.55 2.61 4.77
C LEU A 32 0.62 3.35 5.72
N HIS A 33 0.60 2.97 7.00
CA HIS A 33 -0.20 3.70 7.99
C HIS A 33 0.48 3.72 9.37
N GLY A 34 0.29 4.80 10.14
CA GLY A 34 0.77 4.91 11.51
C GLY A 34 -0.28 4.47 12.53
N GLU A 35 0.09 3.67 13.52
CA GLU A 35 -0.81 3.22 14.59
C GLU A 35 -1.13 4.33 15.60
N LEU A 36 -0.34 5.42 15.60
CA LEU A 36 -0.57 6.59 16.46
C LEU A 36 -1.18 7.77 15.67
N ASP A 37 -1.71 7.53 14.47
CA ASP A 37 -2.43 8.53 13.69
C ASP A 37 -3.80 8.84 14.34
N THR A 38 -3.98 10.10 14.74
CA THR A 38 -5.20 10.61 15.38
C THR A 38 -6.05 11.47 14.43
N VAL A 39 -5.56 11.71 13.21
CA VAL A 39 -6.26 12.44 12.15
C VAL A 39 -6.98 11.45 11.24
N ILE A 40 -6.28 10.40 10.79
CA ILE A 40 -6.83 9.24 10.10
C ILE A 40 -6.63 8.05 11.04
N PRO A 41 -7.69 7.56 11.71
CA PRO A 41 -7.55 6.46 12.65
C PRO A 41 -6.98 5.18 12.02
N PRO A 42 -6.20 4.36 12.78
CA PRO A 42 -5.53 3.16 12.26
C PRO A 42 -6.45 2.16 11.56
N TYR A 43 -7.72 2.06 12.00
CA TYR A 43 -8.69 1.15 11.40
C TYR A 43 -8.84 1.36 9.89
N HIS A 44 -8.63 2.58 9.37
CA HIS A 44 -8.70 2.84 7.93
C HIS A 44 -7.68 2.03 7.14
N GLY A 45 -6.41 2.01 7.57
CA GLY A 45 -5.35 1.24 6.90
C GLY A 45 -5.61 -0.27 6.95
N HIS A 46 -6.08 -0.76 8.10
CA HIS A 46 -6.45 -2.18 8.27
C HIS A 46 -7.63 -2.57 7.39
N SER A 47 -8.71 -1.77 7.38
CA SER A 47 -9.90 -2.04 6.57
C SER A 47 -9.59 -2.04 5.07
N LEU A 48 -8.69 -1.18 4.59
CA LEU A 48 -8.25 -1.20 3.19
C LEU A 48 -7.53 -2.51 2.82
N LEU A 49 -6.67 -3.00 3.70
CA LEU A 49 -5.98 -4.28 3.48
C LEU A 49 -6.95 -5.46 3.52
N GLU A 50 -7.89 -5.46 4.46
CA GLU A 50 -8.94 -6.48 4.57
C GLU A 50 -9.83 -6.52 3.34
N GLU A 51 -10.27 -5.35 2.85
CA GLU A 51 -11.09 -5.25 1.65
C GLU A 51 -10.30 -5.70 0.41
N ALA A 52 -9.02 -5.33 0.27
CA ALA A 52 -8.18 -5.79 -0.83
C ALA A 52 -8.09 -7.32 -0.86
N ARG A 53 -7.93 -7.95 0.31
CA ARG A 53 -7.92 -9.41 0.46
C ARG A 53 -9.28 -10.02 0.18
N HIS A 54 -10.37 -9.38 0.61
CA HIS A 54 -11.74 -9.82 0.34
C HIS A 54 -12.04 -9.84 -1.16
N LEU A 55 -11.53 -8.85 -1.90
CA LEU A 55 -11.61 -8.75 -3.36
C LEU A 55 -10.65 -9.71 -4.09
N GLY A 56 -9.85 -10.49 -3.35
CA GLY A 56 -8.94 -11.49 -3.90
C GLY A 56 -7.64 -10.91 -4.48
N HIS A 57 -7.25 -9.68 -4.11
CA HIS A 57 -6.04 -9.04 -4.60
C HIS A 57 -4.77 -9.77 -4.09
N PRO A 58 -4.00 -10.46 -4.95
CA PRO A 58 -2.91 -11.35 -4.52
C PRO A 58 -1.64 -10.59 -4.09
N MET A 59 -1.52 -9.31 -4.46
CA MET A 59 -0.32 -8.48 -4.27
C MET A 59 -0.59 -7.22 -3.43
N ALA A 60 -1.50 -7.30 -2.45
CA ALA A 60 -1.77 -6.22 -1.51
C ALA A 60 -0.98 -6.46 -0.21
N GLU A 61 -0.15 -5.51 0.18
CA GLU A 61 0.69 -5.54 1.37
C GLU A 61 0.50 -4.28 2.20
N ALA A 62 0.83 -4.35 3.49
CA ALA A 62 0.78 -3.20 4.37
C ALA A 62 1.94 -3.17 5.35
N HIS A 63 2.35 -1.97 5.72
CA HIS A 63 3.24 -1.70 6.84
C HIS A 63 2.55 -0.73 7.80
N PHE A 64 2.31 -1.22 9.02
CA PHE A 64 1.69 -0.46 10.09
C PHE A 64 2.76 -0.11 11.13
N SER A 65 3.21 1.14 11.13
CA SER A 65 4.25 1.58 12.06
C SER A 65 3.65 1.87 13.43
N GLU A 66 4.14 1.16 14.46
CA GLU A 66 3.72 1.31 15.86
C GLU A 66 4.05 2.70 16.44
N THR A 67 4.96 3.44 15.78
CA THR A 67 5.47 4.73 16.28
C THR A 67 5.06 5.92 15.43
N ALA A 68 4.56 5.70 14.21
CA ALA A 68 4.22 6.78 13.30
C ALA A 68 2.87 7.43 13.66
N THR A 69 2.81 8.75 13.51
CA THR A 69 1.58 9.57 13.58
C THR A 69 1.24 10.12 12.20
N HIS A 70 0.14 10.88 12.09
CA HIS A 70 -0.24 11.53 10.83
C HIS A 70 0.89 12.32 10.16
N ASN A 71 1.72 12.99 10.97
CA ASN A 71 2.71 13.96 10.52
C ASN A 71 4.13 13.62 10.96
N ARG A 72 4.35 12.46 11.59
CA ARG A 72 5.68 12.04 12.07
C ARG A 72 5.92 10.60 11.70
N TRP A 73 6.96 10.41 10.91
CA TRP A 73 7.41 9.12 10.40
C TRP A 73 8.91 9.04 10.54
N ASN A 74 9.43 7.88 10.93
CA ASN A 74 10.81 7.56 10.71
C ASN A 74 10.99 7.26 9.21
N MET A 75 11.69 8.16 8.52
CA MET A 75 11.86 8.06 7.07
C MET A 75 12.46 6.72 6.62
N VAL A 76 13.39 6.16 7.40
CA VAL A 76 14.05 4.91 7.02
C VAL A 76 13.17 3.72 7.33
N SER A 77 12.80 3.53 8.61
CA SER A 77 12.11 2.31 9.05
C SER A 77 10.66 2.21 8.62
N ASP A 78 9.94 3.35 8.56
CA ASP A 78 8.50 3.33 8.34
C ASP A 78 8.12 3.53 6.87
N ILE A 79 9.03 4.09 6.06
CA ILE A 79 8.75 4.45 4.67
C ILE A 79 9.74 3.80 3.69
N VAL A 80 11.03 4.14 3.75
CA VAL A 80 12.01 3.68 2.75
C VAL A 80 12.15 2.16 2.76
N THR A 81 12.35 1.55 3.93
CA THR A 81 12.53 0.09 4.03
C THR A 81 11.30 -0.69 3.54
N PRO A 82 10.06 -0.38 3.98
CA PRO A 82 8.86 -1.01 3.44
C PRO A 82 8.70 -0.81 1.92
N MET A 83 8.95 0.41 1.41
CA MET A 83 8.86 0.69 -0.02
C MET A 83 9.88 -0.12 -0.82
N LEU A 84 11.14 -0.18 -0.39
CA LEU A 84 12.17 -0.96 -1.08
C LEU A 84 11.84 -2.45 -1.07
N SER A 85 11.42 -2.99 0.08
CA SER A 85 10.99 -4.39 0.18
C SER A 85 9.85 -4.71 -0.80
N PHE A 86 8.89 -3.80 -0.90
CA PHE A 86 7.75 -3.94 -1.81
C PHE A 86 8.18 -3.88 -3.29
N LEU A 87 9.02 -2.90 -3.66
CA LEU A 87 9.50 -2.73 -5.03
C LEU A 87 10.36 -3.91 -5.49
N CYS A 88 11.28 -4.40 -4.64
CA CYS A 88 12.08 -5.59 -4.91
C CYS A 88 11.24 -6.84 -5.18
N LYS A 89 10.06 -6.94 -4.57
CA LYS A 89 9.19 -8.11 -4.70
C LYS A 89 8.29 -8.05 -5.94
N HIS A 90 7.86 -6.86 -6.34
CA HIS A 90 6.76 -6.70 -7.31
C HIS A 90 7.12 -5.96 -8.59
N VAL A 91 8.26 -5.27 -8.64
CA VAL A 91 8.68 -4.50 -9.81
C VAL A 91 9.81 -5.24 -10.53
N GLU A 92 9.48 -5.78 -11.70
CA GLU A 92 10.44 -6.45 -12.58
C GLU A 92 11.57 -5.49 -12.98
N GLY A 93 12.83 -5.95 -12.84
CA GLY A 93 14.03 -5.14 -13.14
C GLY A 93 14.41 -4.10 -12.08
N TRP A 94 13.75 -4.06 -10.91
CA TRP A 94 14.11 -3.11 -9.85
C TRP A 94 15.55 -3.31 -9.32
N GLN A 95 15.98 -4.57 -9.18
CA GLN A 95 17.34 -4.89 -8.72
C GLN A 95 18.41 -4.41 -9.73
N ASP A 96 18.16 -4.57 -11.03
CA ASP A 96 19.08 -4.12 -12.09
C ASP A 96 19.22 -2.59 -12.14
N ALA A 97 18.16 -1.86 -11.76
CA ALA A 97 18.17 -0.40 -11.70
C ALA A 97 18.96 0.14 -10.49
N GLN A 98 19.05 -0.63 -9.40
CA GLN A 98 19.76 -0.23 -8.19
C GLN A 98 21.28 -0.28 -8.39
N ASP A 99 21.78 -1.29 -9.11
CA ASP A 99 23.21 -1.45 -9.43
C ASP A 99 23.73 -0.43 -10.47
N SER A 100 22.82 0.27 -11.16
CA SER A 100 23.16 1.29 -12.18
C SER A 100 23.32 2.71 -11.60
N CYS A 101 23.13 2.88 -10.29
CA CYS A 101 23.16 4.17 -9.59
C CYS A 101 24.30 4.30 -8.56
N GLU A 102 25.24 3.35 -8.53
CA GLU A 102 26.54 3.42 -7.84
C GLU A 102 27.66 3.85 -8.81
#